data_AF-A0A4R2JWS7-F1
#
_entry.id   AF-A0A4R2JWS7-F1
#
_cell.length_a   1.000
_cell.length_b   1.000
_cell.length_c   1.000
_cell.angle_alpha   90.00
_cell.angle_beta   90.00
_cell.angle_gamma   90.00
#
_symmetry.space_group_name_H-M   'P 1'
#
loop_
_entity.id
_entity.type
_entity.pdbx_description
1 polymer ?
#
loop_
_entity_poly.entity_id
_entity_poly.type
_entity_poly.pdbx_seq_one_letter_code
_entity_poly.pdbx_strand_id
1 'polypeptide(L)'
;MSDWLRSVVRTVVPAAWAALVVWLTHLGLPPAILDAVSGLGGQVTDLVALAVVYAAVRRAEPHVPPWLARLLLGSAQPPTYAPPAG
;
A
#
# COMPACT_ATOMS: atom_id res chain seq x y z
N MET A 1 -24.29 1.94 -4.86
CA MET A 1 -23.33 0.83 -4.69
C MET A 1 -23.98 -0.18 -3.77
N SER A 2 -24.14 -1.44 -4.19
CA SER A 2 -24.81 -2.46 -3.37
C SER A 2 -23.97 -2.82 -2.14
N ASP A 3 -24.63 -3.21 -1.05
CA ASP A 3 -23.95 -3.58 0.21
C ASP A 3 -23.03 -4.79 0.04
N TRP A 4 -23.43 -5.71 -0.83
CA TRP A 4 -22.60 -6.85 -1.25
C TRP A 4 -21.28 -6.40 -1.88
N LEU A 5 -21.32 -5.45 -2.84
CA LEU A 5 -20.11 -4.97 -3.51
C LEU A 5 -19.17 -4.26 -2.53
N ARG A 6 -19.73 -3.49 -1.58
CA ARG A 6 -18.95 -2.84 -0.52
C ARG A 6 -18.27 -3.86 0.40
N SER A 7 -18.97 -4.95 0.74
CA SER A 7 -18.43 -6.03 1.55
C SER A 7 -17.26 -6.72 0.84
N VAL A 8 -17.42 -7.10 -0.43
CA VAL A 8 -16.36 -7.74 -1.22
C VAL A 8 -15.12 -6.86 -1.33
N VAL A 9 -15.29 -5.57 -1.66
CA VAL A 9 -14.15 -4.63 -1.81
C VAL A 9 -13.37 -4.48 -0.49
N ARG A 10 -14.07 -4.38 0.65
CA ARG A 10 -13.43 -4.24 1.98
C ARG A 10 -12.67 -5.49 2.43
N THR A 11 -12.89 -6.64 1.80
CA THR A 11 -12.18 -7.89 2.12
C THR A 11 -11.08 -8.17 1.12
N VAL A 12 -11.38 -8.07 -0.17
CA VAL A 12 -10.46 -8.45 -1.25
C VAL A 12 -9.32 -7.45 -1.40
N VAL A 13 -9.59 -6.14 -1.29
CA VAL A 13 -8.55 -5.12 -1.48
C VAL A 13 -7.45 -5.23 -0.40
N PRO A 14 -7.77 -5.31 0.90
CA PRO A 14 -6.74 -5.53 1.92
C PRO A 14 -5.98 -6.85 1.74
N ALA A 15 -6.68 -7.93 1.38
CA ALA A 15 -6.04 -9.24 1.16
C ALA A 15 -5.07 -9.22 -0.04
N ALA A 16 -5.42 -8.54 -1.12
CA ALA A 16 -4.56 -8.39 -2.29
C ALA A 16 -3.27 -7.62 -1.96
N TRP A 17 -3.37 -6.55 -1.16
CA TRP A 17 -2.19 -5.82 -0.70
C TRP A 17 -1.30 -6.66 0.21
N ALA A 18 -1.87 -7.40 1.15
CA ALA A 18 -1.11 -8.30 2.01
C ALA A 18 -0.37 -9.37 1.19
N ALA A 19 -1.05 -9.99 0.22
CA ALA A 19 -0.44 -10.97 -0.68
C ALA A 19 0.71 -10.39 -1.50
N LEU A 20 0.55 -9.15 -2.00
CA LEU A 20 1.61 -8.46 -2.74
C LEU A 20 2.86 -8.22 -1.88
N VAL A 21 2.68 -7.76 -0.63
CA VAL A 21 3.80 -7.53 0.29
C VAL A 21 4.52 -8.84 0.59
N VAL A 22 3.79 -9.91 0.91
CA VAL A 22 4.38 -11.25 1.15
C VAL A 22 5.12 -11.76 -0.09
N TRP A 23 4.56 -11.55 -1.28
CA TRP A 23 5.24 -11.93 -2.52
C TRP A 23 6.56 -11.16 -2.72
N LEU A 24 6.57 -9.86 -2.43
CA LEU A 24 7.77 -9.04 -2.51
C LEU A 24 8.84 -9.46 -1.49
N THR A 25 8.46 -9.84 -0.27
CA THR A 25 9.44 -10.32 0.72
C THR A 25 10.04 -11.66 0.31
N HIS A 26 9.26 -12.54 -0.34
CA HIS A 26 9.74 -13.81 -0.89
C HIS A 26 10.71 -13.66 -2.06
N LEU A 27 10.67 -12.57 -2.82
CA LEU A 27 11.69 -12.30 -3.86
C LEU A 27 13.09 -12.12 -3.26
N GLY A 28 13.18 -11.82 -1.96
CA GLY A 28 14.44 -11.54 -1.28
C GLY A 28 15.06 -10.21 -1.71
N LEU A 29 16.15 -9.83 -1.05
CA LEU A 29 16.93 -8.65 -1.41
C LEU A 29 18.15 -9.05 -2.25
N PRO A 30 18.65 -8.17 -3.13
CA PRO A 30 19.95 -8.34 -3.75
C PRO A 30 21.04 -8.47 -2.67
N PRO A 31 22.10 -9.29 -2.90
CA PRO A 31 23.16 -9.51 -1.91
C PRO A 31 23.80 -8.20 -1.44
N ALA A 32 24.04 -7.26 -2.35
CA ALA A 32 24.62 -5.95 -2.03
C ALA A 32 23.79 -5.12 -1.03
N ILE A 33 22.45 -5.27 -1.06
CA ILE A 33 21.55 -4.60 -0.11
C ILE A 33 21.55 -5.41 1.19
N LEU A 34 21.41 -6.73 1.10
CA LEU A 34 21.41 -7.65 2.24
C LEU A 34 22.68 -7.50 3.09
N ASP A 35 23.85 -7.35 2.48
CA ASP A 35 25.11 -7.15 3.18
C ASP A 35 25.14 -5.82 3.94
N ALA A 36 24.63 -4.75 3.32
CA ALA A 36 24.56 -3.41 3.94
C ALA A 36 23.61 -3.35 5.15
N VAL A 37 22.60 -4.23 5.20
CA VAL A 37 21.57 -4.28 6.26
C VAL A 37 21.57 -5.59 7.05
N SER A 38 22.62 -6.40 6.89
CA SER A 38 22.75 -7.75 7.45
C SER A 38 22.61 -7.83 8.98
N GLY A 39 22.88 -6.72 9.69
CA GLY A 39 22.68 -6.60 11.14
C GLY A 39 21.25 -6.32 11.61
N LEU A 40 20.31 -6.08 10.69
CA LEU A 40 18.94 -5.64 10.99
C LEU A 40 17.88 -6.74 10.77
N GLY A 41 18.29 -7.94 10.29
CA GLY A 41 17.42 -9.10 10.15
C GLY A 41 16.26 -8.94 9.14
N GLY A 42 15.27 -9.84 9.22
CA GLY A 42 14.12 -9.89 8.29
C GLY A 42 13.24 -8.63 8.28
N GLN A 43 13.33 -7.81 9.32
CA GLN A 43 12.57 -6.56 9.45
C GLN A 43 12.92 -5.54 8.35
N VAL A 44 14.14 -5.58 7.81
CA VAL A 44 14.51 -4.71 6.69
C VAL A 44 13.89 -5.16 5.39
N THR A 45 13.79 -6.47 5.16
CA THR A 45 13.11 -6.99 3.96
C THR A 45 11.65 -6.53 3.93
N ASP A 46 10.97 -6.55 5.07
CA ASP A 46 9.58 -6.08 5.19
C ASP A 46 9.46 -4.57 4.92
N LEU A 47 10.38 -3.77 5.47
CA LEU A 47 10.40 -2.31 5.25
C LEU A 47 10.72 -1.96 3.80
N VAL A 48 11.63 -2.70 3.15
CA VAL A 48 11.95 -2.50 1.73
C VAL A 48 10.76 -2.91 0.87
N ALA A 49 10.12 -4.04 1.14
CA ALA A 49 8.91 -4.45 0.44
C ALA A 49 7.82 -3.37 0.57
N LEU A 50 7.60 -2.83 1.77
CA LEU A 50 6.65 -1.73 1.98
C LEU A 50 7.03 -0.47 1.18
N ALA A 51 8.31 -0.08 1.18
CA ALA A 51 8.79 1.08 0.44
C ALA A 51 8.59 0.92 -1.08
N VAL A 52 8.85 -0.29 -1.61
CA VAL A 52 8.62 -0.63 -3.02
C VAL A 52 7.14 -0.54 -3.36
N VAL A 53 6.26 -1.12 -2.53
CA VAL A 53 4.80 -1.02 -2.70
C VAL A 53 4.35 0.44 -2.71
N TYR A 54 4.79 1.23 -1.74
CA TYR A 54 4.43 2.63 -1.64
C TYR A 54 4.87 3.44 -2.87
N ALA A 55 6.13 3.27 -3.29
CA ALA A 55 6.66 3.96 -4.46
C ALA A 55 5.88 3.58 -5.74
N ALA A 56 5.57 2.29 -5.91
CA ALA A 56 4.78 1.79 -7.03
C ALA A 56 3.37 2.39 -7.03
N VAL A 57 2.69 2.39 -5.87
CA VAL A 57 1.37 3.00 -5.68
C VAL A 57 1.40 4.48 -6.05
N ARG A 58 2.35 5.23 -5.49
CA ARG A 58 2.43 6.69 -5.69
C ARG A 58 2.74 7.05 -7.14
N ARG A 59 3.53 6.22 -7.82
CA ARG A 59 3.82 6.38 -9.25
C ARG A 59 2.64 6.00 -10.12
N ALA A 60 1.86 4.99 -9.73
CA ALA A 60 0.68 4.57 -10.46
C ALA A 60 -0.47 5.59 -10.31
N GLU A 61 -0.64 6.19 -9.13
CA GLU A 61 -1.71 7.14 -8.78
C GLU A 61 -2.09 8.17 -9.87
N PRO A 62 -1.16 8.91 -10.50
CA PRO A 62 -1.49 9.86 -11.57
C PRO A 62 -1.99 9.21 -12.88
N HIS A 63 -1.73 7.92 -13.09
CA HIS A 63 -2.12 7.17 -14.28
C HIS A 63 -3.44 6.39 -14.08
N VAL A 64 -4.01 6.37 -12.88
CA VAL A 64 -5.21 5.59 -12.57
C VAL A 64 -6.46 6.47 -12.58
N PRO A 65 -7.60 6.01 -13.13
CA PRO A 65 -8.85 6.73 -13.01
C PRO A 65 -9.26 6.97 -11.54
N PRO A 66 -9.90 8.11 -11.21
CA PRO A 66 -10.24 8.48 -9.83
C PRO A 66 -11.12 7.44 -9.11
N TRP A 67 -11.99 6.76 -9.84
CA TRP A 67 -12.85 5.70 -9.28
C TRP A 67 -12.05 4.47 -8.85
N LEU A 68 -10.97 4.14 -9.58
CA LEU A 68 -10.13 2.99 -9.30
C LEU A 68 -9.14 3.31 -8.17
N ALA A 69 -8.58 4.53 -8.15
CA ALA A 69 -7.80 5.03 -7.02
C ALA A 69 -8.62 4.98 -5.70
N ARG A 70 -9.89 5.38 -5.74
CA ARG A 70 -10.79 5.31 -4.56
C ARG A 70 -11.05 3.88 -4.08
N LEU A 71 -11.09 2.90 -4.99
CA LEU A 71 -11.29 1.49 -4.64
C LEU A 71 -10.02 0.86 -4.06
N LEU A 72 -8.86 1.14 -4.65
CA LEU A 72 -7.58 0.52 -4.28
C LEU A 72 -6.90 1.18 -3.08
N LEU A 73 -6.99 2.52 -2.99
CA LEU A 73 -6.31 3.35 -1.99
C LEU A 73 -7.27 3.90 -0.93
N GLY A 74 -8.57 3.66 -1.10
CA GLY A 74 -9.61 4.24 -0.28
C GLY A 74 -9.93 5.70 -0.66
N SER A 75 -10.78 6.33 0.14
CA SER A 75 -11.17 7.73 -0.02
C SER A 75 -9.98 8.65 0.28
N ALA A 76 -9.21 9.03 -0.73
CA ALA A 76 -8.21 10.10 -0.65
C ALA A 76 -8.84 11.51 -0.65
N GLN A 77 -10.00 11.72 -0.01
CA GLN A 77 -10.52 13.07 0.19
C GLN A 77 -9.73 13.73 1.33
N PRO A 78 -9.12 14.90 1.10
CA PRO A 78 -8.50 15.68 2.17
C PRO A 78 -9.54 16.00 3.24
N PRO A 79 -9.22 15.85 4.54
CA PRO A 79 -10.14 16.24 5.61
C PRO A 79 -10.37 17.76 5.58
N THR A 80 -11.62 18.18 5.46
CA THR A 80 -12.02 19.58 5.64
C THR A 80 -12.27 19.82 7.12
N TYR A 81 -11.37 20.52 7.79
CA TYR A 81 -11.58 20.93 9.18
C TYR A 81 -12.36 22.25 9.19
N ALA A 82 -13.48 22.29 9.91
CA ALA A 82 -14.17 23.54 10.19
C ALA A 82 -13.30 24.42 11.10
N PRO A 83 -13.27 25.76 10.92
CA PRO A 83 -12.60 26.66 11.85
C PRO A 83 -13.18 26.48 13.27
N PRO A 84 -12.36 26.58 14.33
CA PRO A 84 -12.88 26.55 15.70
C PRO A 84 -13.88 27.69 15.91
N ALA A 85 -15.00 27.40 16.57
CA ALA A 85 -15.98 28.41 16.94
C ALA A 85 -15.34 29.38 17.95
N GLY A 86 -15.20 30.65 17.55
CA GLY A 86 -14.79 31.74 18.43
C GLY A 86 -15.97 32.29 19.22
#